data_AF-A0A914L1R1-F1
#
_entry.id   AF-A0A914L1R1-F1
#
_cell.length_a   1.000
_cell.length_b   1.000
_cell.length_c   1.000
_cell.angle_alpha   90.00
_cell.angle_beta   90.00
_cell.angle_gamma   90.00
#
_symmetry.space_group_name_H-M   'P 1'
#
loop_
_entity.id
_entity.type
_entity.pdbx_description
1 polymer ?
#
loop_
_entity_poly.entity_id
_entity_poly.type
_entity_poly.pdbx_seq_one_letter_code
_entity_poly.pdbx_strand_id
1 'polypeptide(L)'
;MFFRTIIVPLTFERVLATIFSKNYEQQKSPKIGIWAVVLTLLISIAIGIYIGSELNNSSIRNGVITFRGSYYGLYHIIDVSVRLVIWVICFAIFVWILRYNQRCYAFSRLPNKHNLVQRYQFAENVRSSKLLLAVGIIIFVCNLHFDCVMLRIAYNKDYFNVEYSQSFDFVLAVALNAIPIAAIWFFNF
;
A
#
# COMPACT_ATOMS: atom_id res chain seq x y z
N MET A 1 -5.08 -6.59 -7.50
CA MET A 1 -6.12 -5.91 -6.68
C MET A 1 -5.76 -5.85 -5.20
N PHE A 2 -5.38 -6.97 -4.61
CA PHE A 2 -4.91 -7.09 -3.21
C PHE A 2 -3.76 -6.12 -2.83
N PHE A 3 -2.88 -5.80 -3.79
CA PHE A 3 -1.78 -4.83 -3.60
C PHE A 3 -2.23 -3.38 -3.39
N ARG A 4 -3.48 -3.03 -3.74
CA ARG A 4 -3.94 -1.64 -3.77
C ARG A 4 -4.32 -1.08 -2.41
N THR A 5 -4.78 -1.94 -1.52
CA THR A 5 -5.37 -1.57 -0.23
C THR A 5 -4.48 -1.90 0.95
N ILE A 6 -3.42 -2.68 0.75
CA ILE A 6 -2.56 -3.20 1.83
C ILE A 6 -1.76 -2.10 2.55
N ILE A 7 -1.54 -0.93 1.93
CA ILE A 7 -0.80 0.18 2.54
C ILE A 7 -1.53 0.78 3.75
N VAL A 8 -2.87 0.78 3.74
CA VAL A 8 -3.72 1.34 4.80
C VAL A 8 -3.62 0.52 6.09
N PRO A 9 -3.88 -0.81 6.09
CA PRO A 9 -3.72 -1.62 7.29
C PRO A 9 -2.27 -1.70 7.76
N LEU A 10 -1.28 -1.65 6.85
CA LEU A 10 0.14 -1.59 7.24
C LEU A 10 0.48 -0.28 7.97
N THR A 11 0.04 0.86 7.44
CA THR A 11 0.23 2.15 8.11
C THR A 11 -0.48 2.17 9.46
N PHE A 12 -1.71 1.65 9.53
CA PHE A 12 -2.48 1.58 10.76
C PHE A 12 -1.82 0.67 11.81
N GLU A 13 -1.33 -0.50 11.40
CA GLU A 13 -0.59 -1.42 12.28
C GLU A 13 0.68 -0.76 12.82
N ARG A 14 1.40 0.03 12.01
CA ARG A 14 2.55 0.81 12.49
C ARG A 14 2.17 1.93 13.46
N VAL A 15 1.06 2.64 13.22
CA VAL A 15 0.54 3.64 14.16
C VAL A 15 0.27 2.97 15.51
N LEU A 16 -0.41 1.82 15.51
CA LEU A 16 -0.69 1.06 16.72
C LEU A 16 0.59 0.58 17.41
N ALA A 17 1.54 0.01 16.66
CA ALA A 17 2.81 -0.47 17.22
C ALA A 17 3.62 0.67 17.89
N THR A 18 3.59 1.88 17.33
CA THR A 18 4.24 3.04 17.93
C THR A 18 3.50 3.55 19.17
N ILE A 19 2.18 3.74 19.10
CA ILE A 19 1.37 4.26 20.23
C ILE A 19 1.36 3.27 21.40
N PHE A 20 1.16 1.99 21.12
CA PHE A 20 1.07 0.95 22.13
C PHE A 20 2.41 0.36 22.53
N SER A 21 3.55 0.92 22.11
CA SER A 21 4.89 0.39 22.41
C SER A 21 5.11 0.02 23.89
N LYS A 22 4.54 0.76 24.84
CA LYS A 22 4.60 0.43 26.29
C LYS A 22 3.73 -0.77 26.72
N ASN A 23 2.61 -1.02 26.05
CA ASN A 23 1.62 -2.04 26.40
C ASN A 23 1.62 -3.24 25.42
N TYR A 24 2.41 -3.16 24.34
CA TYR A 24 2.41 -4.11 23.23
C TYR A 24 2.83 -5.53 23.66
N GLU A 25 3.67 -5.64 24.69
CA GLU A 25 4.08 -6.93 25.25
C GLU A 25 3.00 -7.63 26.06
N GLN A 26 2.14 -6.89 26.76
CA GLN A 26 1.07 -7.48 27.59
C GLN A 26 -0.14 -7.91 26.75
N GLN A 27 -0.31 -7.33 25.55
CA GLN A 27 -1.35 -7.71 24.60
C GLN A 27 -0.72 -8.11 23.26
N LYS A 28 0.06 -9.20 23.24
CA LYS A 28 0.25 -10.00 22.02
C LYS A 28 -1.08 -10.64 21.62
N SER A 29 -2.02 -9.83 21.15
CA SER A 29 -3.25 -10.34 20.55
C SER A 29 -3.08 -10.30 19.03
N PRO A 30 -2.60 -11.40 18.40
CA PRO A 30 -2.53 -11.48 16.95
C PRO A 30 -3.89 -11.27 16.29
N LYS A 31 -4.99 -11.33 17.07
CA LYS A 31 -6.35 -11.08 16.64
C LYS A 31 -6.52 -9.74 15.92
N ILE A 32 -5.90 -8.65 16.37
CA ILE A 32 -6.06 -7.33 15.73
C ILE A 32 -5.48 -7.34 14.32
N GLY A 33 -4.28 -7.92 14.15
CA GLY A 33 -3.64 -8.08 12.84
C GLY A 33 -4.45 -9.00 11.93
N ILE A 34 -4.93 -10.14 12.46
CA ILE A 34 -5.76 -11.09 11.71
C ILE A 34 -7.05 -10.41 11.22
N TRP A 35 -7.75 -9.69 12.10
CA TRP A 35 -8.97 -8.95 11.73
C TRP A 35 -8.70 -7.87 10.68
N ALA A 36 -7.58 -7.14 10.79
CA ALA A 36 -7.20 -6.16 9.78
C ALA A 36 -6.94 -6.80 8.41
N VAL A 37 -6.28 -7.96 8.37
CA VAL A 37 -6.05 -8.71 7.12
C VAL A 37 -7.35 -9.22 6.52
N VAL A 38 -8.23 -9.83 7.34
CA VAL A 38 -9.54 -10.32 6.89
C VAL A 38 -10.39 -9.19 6.33
N LEU A 39 -10.46 -8.04 7.03
CA LEU A 39 -11.19 -6.87 6.57
C LEU A 39 -10.64 -6.36 5.22
N THR A 40 -9.32 -6.29 5.08
CA THR A 40 -8.66 -5.87 3.84
C THR A 40 -8.96 -6.82 2.69
N LEU A 41 -9.02 -8.12 2.97
CA LEU A 41 -9.35 -9.14 1.98
C LEU A 41 -10.81 -9.02 1.53
N LEU A 42 -11.75 -8.83 2.46
CA LEU A 42 -13.16 -8.60 2.14
C LEU A 42 -13.37 -7.33 1.28
N ILE A 43 -12.72 -6.22 1.66
CA ILE A 43 -12.75 -4.98 0.86
C ILE A 43 -12.18 -5.25 -0.54
N SER A 44 -11.08 -5.98 -0.65
CA SER A 44 -10.46 -6.29 -1.95
C SER A 44 -11.37 -7.14 -2.84
N ILE A 45 -12.09 -8.11 -2.27
CA ILE A 45 -13.08 -8.92 -2.99
C ILE A 45 -14.24 -8.05 -3.46
N ALA A 46 -14.79 -7.20 -2.59
CA ALA A 46 -15.91 -6.33 -2.92
C ALA A 46 -15.58 -5.38 -4.09
N ILE A 47 -14.41 -4.74 -4.05
CA ILE A 47 -13.95 -3.89 -5.15
C ILE A 47 -13.73 -4.76 -6.41
N GLY A 48 -13.24 -5.99 -6.28
CA GLY A 48 -13.04 -6.92 -7.40
C GLY A 48 -14.33 -7.30 -8.12
N ILE A 49 -15.38 -7.59 -7.36
CA ILE A 49 -16.72 -7.83 -7.89
C ILE A 49 -17.26 -6.59 -8.61
N TYR A 50 -17.07 -5.41 -8.02
CA TYR A 50 -17.49 -4.13 -8.64
C TYR A 50 -16.80 -3.90 -9.99
N ILE A 51 -15.46 -4.03 -10.05
CA ILE A 51 -14.71 -3.89 -11.33
C ILE A 51 -15.14 -4.97 -12.33
N GLY A 52 -15.36 -6.21 -11.90
CA GLY A 52 -15.84 -7.29 -12.76
C GLY A 52 -17.21 -6.99 -13.38
N SER A 53 -18.12 -6.39 -12.61
CA SER A 53 -19.43 -5.96 -13.11
C SER A 53 -19.31 -4.86 -14.17
N GLU A 54 -18.41 -3.89 -13.96
CA GLU A 54 -18.16 -2.82 -14.95
C GLU A 54 -17.50 -3.36 -16.23
N LEU A 55 -16.57 -4.30 -16.10
CA LEU A 55 -15.93 -4.98 -17.24
C LEU A 55 -16.94 -5.81 -18.05
N ASN A 56 -17.88 -6.50 -17.41
CA ASN A 56 -18.95 -7.22 -18.12
C ASN A 56 -19.88 -6.30 -18.91
N ASN A 57 -19.96 -5.02 -18.54
CA ASN A 57 -20.71 -4.00 -19.28
C ASN A 57 -19.87 -3.30 -20.36
N SER A 58 -18.60 -3.68 -20.54
CA SER A 58 -17.73 -3.17 -21.60
C SER A 58 -17.83 -4.01 -22.87
N SER A 59 -17.64 -3.39 -24.03
CA SER A 59 -17.58 -4.10 -25.32
C SER A 59 -16.21 -3.90 -25.97
N ILE A 60 -15.62 -5.00 -26.43
CA ILE A 60 -14.37 -4.98 -27.18
C ILE A 60 -14.72 -5.00 -28.66
N ARG A 61 -14.40 -3.94 -29.39
CA ARG A 61 -14.58 -3.87 -30.85
C ARG A 61 -13.27 -3.38 -31.47
N ASN A 62 -12.72 -4.16 -32.40
CA ASN A 62 -11.45 -3.86 -33.10
C ASN A 62 -10.26 -3.59 -32.15
N GLY A 63 -10.14 -4.32 -31.04
CA GLY A 63 -9.05 -4.14 -30.07
C GLY A 63 -9.22 -2.95 -29.12
N VAL A 64 -10.29 -2.17 -29.26
CA VAL A 64 -10.63 -1.04 -28.37
C VAL A 64 -11.69 -1.50 -27.37
N ILE A 65 -11.41 -1.32 -26.08
CA ILE A 65 -12.37 -1.56 -24.99
C ILE A 65 -13.22 -0.30 -24.81
N THR A 66 -14.50 -0.39 -25.12
CA THR A 66 -15.47 0.71 -24.93
C THR A 66 -16.30 0.44 -23.68
N PHE A 67 -16.19 1.33 -22.69
CA PHE A 67 -16.99 1.26 -21.46
C PHE A 67 -18.32 1.99 -21.69
N ARG A 68 -19.45 1.28 -21.51
CA ARG A 68 -20.80 1.84 -21.66
C ARG A 68 -21.18 2.72 -20.46
N GLY A 69 -20.69 3.95 -20.42
CA GLY A 69 -21.08 4.93 -19.41
C GLY A 69 -20.68 6.35 -19.77
N SER A 70 -21.67 7.25 -19.89
CA SER A 70 -21.45 8.70 -20.13
C SER A 70 -20.48 9.31 -19.09
N TYR A 71 -20.59 8.85 -17.84
CA TYR A 71 -19.83 9.34 -16.69
C TYR A 71 -18.62 8.49 -16.29
N TYR A 72 -18.29 7.42 -17.04
CA TYR A 72 -17.22 6.48 -16.68
C TYR A 72 -15.87 7.18 -16.43
N GLY A 73 -15.51 8.14 -17.30
CA GLY A 73 -14.26 8.89 -17.15
C GLY A 73 -14.23 9.76 -15.88
N LEU A 74 -15.35 10.39 -15.52
CA LEU A 74 -15.43 11.27 -14.35
C LEU A 74 -15.34 10.48 -13.04
N TYR A 75 -16.03 9.33 -12.96
CA TYR A 75 -15.90 8.44 -11.80
C TYR A 75 -14.48 7.92 -11.62
N HIS A 76 -13.80 7.53 -12.69
CA HIS A 76 -12.41 7.09 -12.63
C HIS A 76 -11.44 8.20 -12.21
N ILE A 77 -11.63 9.43 -12.69
CA ILE A 77 -10.80 10.56 -12.28
C ILE A 77 -10.97 10.83 -10.77
N ILE A 78 -12.21 10.82 -10.26
CA ILE A 78 -12.48 11.00 -8.82
C ILE A 78 -11.85 9.87 -8.01
N ASP A 79 -12.05 8.62 -8.42
CA ASP A 79 -11.52 7.43 -7.76
C ASP A 79 -9.98 7.45 -7.69
N VAL A 80 -9.30 7.73 -8.80
CA VAL A 80 -7.83 7.90 -8.83
C VAL A 80 -7.38 9.05 -7.93
N SER A 81 -8.08 10.18 -7.95
CA SER A 81 -7.73 11.36 -7.13
C SER A 81 -7.84 11.06 -5.63
N VAL A 82 -8.95 10.45 -5.20
CA VAL A 82 -9.17 10.06 -3.80
C VAL A 82 -8.10 9.07 -3.35
N ARG A 83 -7.77 8.07 -4.17
CA ARG A 83 -6.72 7.11 -3.87
C ARG A 83 -5.34 7.75 -3.72
N LEU A 84 -4.98 8.65 -4.62
CA LEU A 84 -3.69 9.34 -4.57
C LEU A 84 -3.57 10.16 -3.28
N VAL A 85 -4.65 10.85 -2.88
CA VAL A 85 -4.70 11.59 -1.60
C VAL A 85 -4.51 10.65 -0.40
N ILE A 86 -5.23 9.52 -0.35
CA ILE A 86 -5.07 8.53 0.73
C ILE A 86 -3.62 8.03 0.79
N TRP A 87 -3.01 7.74 -0.36
CA TRP A 87 -1.63 7.29 -0.44
C TRP A 87 -0.63 8.31 0.09
N VAL A 88 -0.77 9.58 -0.30
CA VAL A 88 0.08 10.68 0.18
C VAL A 88 -0.05 10.83 1.70
N ILE A 89 -1.27 10.78 2.23
CA ILE A 89 -1.53 10.86 3.67
C ILE A 89 -0.89 9.67 4.41
N CYS A 90 -1.12 8.44 3.94
CA CYS A 90 -0.53 7.24 4.53
C CYS A 90 1.00 7.30 4.52
N PHE A 91 1.60 7.70 3.39
CA PHE A 91 3.04 7.83 3.25
C PHE A 91 3.61 8.90 4.20
N ALA A 92 2.95 10.06 4.31
CA ALA A 92 3.35 11.13 5.23
C ALA A 92 3.30 10.67 6.70
N ILE A 93 2.21 10.01 7.11
CA ILE A 93 2.06 9.43 8.46
C ILE A 93 3.17 8.42 8.71
N PHE A 94 3.44 7.54 7.74
CA PHE A 94 4.45 6.50 7.87
C PHE A 94 5.87 7.09 8.04
N VAL A 95 6.23 8.08 7.23
CA VAL A 95 7.52 8.79 7.33
C VAL A 95 7.63 9.52 8.68
N TRP A 96 6.54 10.15 9.14
CA TRP A 96 6.50 10.81 10.43
C TRP A 96 6.73 9.83 11.58
N ILE A 97 6.06 8.67 11.56
CA ILE A 97 6.25 7.59 12.55
C ILE A 97 7.69 7.08 12.54
N LEU A 98 8.27 6.86 11.36
CA LEU A 98 9.66 6.41 11.24
C LEU A 98 10.62 7.42 11.90
N ARG A 99 10.44 8.72 11.63
CA ARG A 99 11.23 9.80 12.25
C ARG A 99 11.01 9.87 13.76
N TYR A 100 9.78 9.70 14.21
CA TYR A 100 9.44 9.65 15.64
C TYR A 100 10.14 8.48 16.33
N ASN A 101 10.01 7.26 15.80
CA ASN A 101 10.64 6.06 16.34
C ASN A 101 12.18 6.18 16.36
N GLN A 102 12.79 6.78 15.34
CA GLN A 102 14.23 7.06 15.32
C GLN A 102 14.66 8.03 16.44
N ARG A 103 13.87 9.09 16.68
CA ARG A 103 14.13 10.04 17.78
C ARG A 103 14.00 9.36 19.15
N CYS A 104 12.94 8.57 19.36
CA CYS A 104 12.75 7.79 20.58
C CYS A 104 13.89 6.79 20.79
N TYR A 105 14.31 6.10 19.74
CA TYR A 105 15.45 5.18 19.80
C TYR A 105 16.76 5.90 20.18
N ALA A 106 17.06 7.05 19.56
CA ALA A 106 18.24 7.86 19.89
C ALA A 106 18.24 8.34 21.35
N PHE A 107 17.07 8.74 21.87
CA PHE A 107 16.92 9.14 23.27
C PHE A 107 17.01 7.96 24.24
N SER A 108 16.52 6.79 23.84
CA SER A 108 16.57 5.57 24.65
C SER A 108 17.98 5.04 24.85
N ARG A 109 18.94 5.37 23.96
CA ARG A 109 20.36 5.03 24.09
C ARG A 109 21.06 5.75 25.25
N LEU A 110 20.49 6.84 25.76
CA LEU A 110 21.05 7.54 26.92
C LEU A 110 21.01 6.63 28.17
N PRO A 111 22.10 6.58 28.96
CA PRO A 111 22.16 5.75 30.17
C PRO A 111 21.03 6.13 31.15
N ASN A 112 20.52 5.13 31.88
CA ASN A 112 19.47 5.23 32.92
C ASN A 112 18.07 5.71 32.52
N LYS A 113 17.76 5.94 31.23
CA LYS A 113 16.40 6.39 30.86
C LYS A 113 15.38 5.28 30.65
N HIS A 114 15.74 4.13 30.06
CA HIS A 114 14.78 3.10 29.63
C HIS A 114 15.29 1.68 29.92
N ASN A 115 14.36 0.74 30.14
CA ASN A 115 14.65 -0.69 30.29
C ASN A 115 15.15 -1.29 28.96
N LEU A 116 16.00 -2.32 29.07
CA LEU A 116 16.54 -3.09 27.93
C LEU A 116 15.45 -3.53 26.94
N VAL A 117 14.32 -3.98 27.47
CA VAL A 117 13.14 -4.41 26.70
C VAL A 117 12.59 -3.30 25.80
N GLN A 118 12.38 -2.10 26.36
CA GLN A 118 11.87 -0.95 25.58
C GLN A 118 12.84 -0.52 24.48
N ARG A 119 14.15 -0.59 24.76
CA ARG A 119 15.19 -0.28 23.74
C ARG A 119 15.14 -1.26 22.57
N TYR A 120 14.95 -2.54 22.86
CA TYR A 120 14.81 -3.57 21.83
C TYR A 120 13.55 -3.33 20.97
N GLN A 121 12.42 -3.00 21.59
CA GLN A 121 11.18 -2.68 20.88
C GLN A 121 11.32 -1.46 19.96
N PHE A 122 11.98 -0.38 20.41
CA PHE A 122 12.23 0.78 19.55
C PHE A 122 13.16 0.43 18.39
N ALA A 123 14.19 -0.39 18.61
CA ALA A 123 15.09 -0.86 17.55
C ALA A 123 14.33 -1.69 16.50
N GLU A 124 13.49 -2.62 16.94
CA GLU A 124 12.68 -3.49 16.07
C GLU A 124 11.63 -2.69 15.29
N ASN A 125 10.95 -1.74 15.93
CA ASN A 125 10.02 -0.84 15.25
C ASN A 125 10.72 -0.01 14.16
N VAL A 126 11.92 0.53 14.43
CA VAL A 126 12.69 1.26 13.40
C VAL A 126 13.09 0.34 12.25
N ARG A 127 13.56 -0.88 12.53
CA ARG A 127 13.95 -1.86 11.52
C ARG A 127 12.77 -2.27 10.63
N SER A 128 11.68 -2.67 11.26
CA SER A 128 10.47 -3.09 10.56
C SER A 128 9.82 -1.95 9.77
N SER A 129 9.84 -0.72 10.29
CA SER A 129 9.40 0.47 9.54
C SER A 129 10.27 0.74 8.30
N LYS A 130 11.59 0.50 8.33
CA LYS A 130 12.44 0.66 7.13
C LYS A 130 12.10 -0.36 6.04
N LEU A 131 11.91 -1.63 6.42
CA LEU A 131 11.49 -2.69 5.51
C LEU A 131 10.14 -2.35 4.87
N LEU A 132 9.17 -1.96 5.68
CA LEU A 132 7.84 -1.57 5.21
C LEU A 132 7.86 -0.30 4.34
N LEU A 133 8.79 0.64 4.59
CA LEU A 133 8.99 1.80 3.71
C LEU A 133 9.44 1.37 2.31
N ALA A 134 10.43 0.47 2.22
CA ALA A 134 10.92 -0.02 0.93
C ALA A 134 9.81 -0.74 0.15
N VAL A 135 9.07 -1.63 0.82
CA VAL A 135 7.89 -2.29 0.24
C VAL A 135 6.83 -1.26 -0.17
N GLY A 136 6.57 -0.26 0.66
CA GLY A 136 5.63 0.82 0.39
C GLY A 136 5.99 1.63 -0.85
N ILE A 137 7.27 1.93 -1.07
CA ILE A 137 7.76 2.63 -2.27
C ILE A 137 7.52 1.78 -3.53
N ILE A 138 7.87 0.49 -3.50
CA ILE A 138 7.65 -0.42 -4.62
C ILE A 138 6.16 -0.44 -4.99
N ILE A 139 5.28 -0.62 -3.99
CA ILE A 139 3.83 -0.67 -4.20
C ILE A 139 3.31 0.70 -4.69
N PHE A 140 3.83 1.81 -4.18
CA PHE A 140 3.44 3.16 -4.63
C PHE A 140 3.75 3.35 -6.12
N VAL A 141 4.97 3.05 -6.56
CA VAL A 141 5.38 3.20 -7.96
C VAL A 141 4.50 2.37 -8.89
N CYS A 142 4.17 1.14 -8.48
CA CYS A 142 3.30 0.26 -9.27
C CYS A 142 1.87 0.78 -9.39
N ASN A 143 1.31 1.28 -8.29
CA ASN A 143 -0.03 1.84 -8.29
C ASN A 143 -0.08 3.17 -9.06
N LEU A 144 0.95 4.00 -8.94
CA LEU A 144 1.06 5.25 -9.71
C LEU A 144 1.09 4.97 -11.22
N HIS A 145 1.90 4.00 -11.67
CA HIS A 145 1.94 3.60 -13.07
C HIS A 145 0.58 3.11 -13.55
N PHE A 146 -0.09 2.27 -12.76
CA PHE A 146 -1.43 1.79 -13.07
C PHE A 146 -2.45 2.94 -13.17
N ASP A 147 -2.47 3.85 -12.20
CA ASP A 147 -3.39 4.98 -12.19
C ASP A 147 -3.14 5.92 -13.38
N CYS A 148 -1.87 6.13 -13.79
CA CYS A 148 -1.53 6.88 -15.01
C CYS A 148 -2.06 6.19 -16.28
N VAL A 149 -1.93 4.86 -16.38
CA VAL A 149 -2.48 4.09 -17.50
C VAL A 149 -4.01 4.20 -17.54
N MET A 150 -4.68 4.05 -16.39
CA MET A 150 -6.14 4.16 -16.33
C MET A 150 -6.65 5.56 -16.62
N LEU A 151 -5.97 6.61 -16.14
CA LEU A 151 -6.31 7.99 -16.51
C LEU A 151 -6.18 8.22 -18.01
N ARG A 152 -5.13 7.68 -18.64
CA ARG A 152 -4.96 7.77 -20.08
C ARG A 152 -6.09 7.07 -20.85
N ILE A 153 -6.54 5.91 -20.38
CA ILE A 153 -7.72 5.22 -20.93
C ILE A 153 -8.99 6.07 -20.76
N ALA A 154 -9.18 6.66 -19.57
CA ALA A 154 -10.34 7.47 -19.28
C ALA A 154 -10.42 8.75 -20.15
N TYR A 155 -9.27 9.35 -20.46
CA TYR A 155 -9.16 10.53 -21.32
C TYR A 155 -9.24 10.20 -22.83
N ASN A 156 -8.55 9.15 -23.29
CA ASN A 156 -8.54 8.71 -24.69
C ASN A 156 -9.43 7.48 -24.88
N LYS A 157 -10.75 7.68 -24.75
CA LYS A 157 -11.78 6.62 -24.80
C LYS A 157 -11.72 5.73 -26.06
N ASP A 158 -11.10 6.21 -27.14
CA ASP A 158 -11.17 5.57 -28.46
C ASP A 158 -9.95 4.72 -28.82
N TYR A 159 -8.85 4.78 -28.06
CA TYR A 159 -7.61 4.05 -28.37
C TYR A 159 -6.92 3.52 -27.13
N PHE A 160 -7.18 2.25 -26.80
CA PHE A 160 -6.36 1.50 -25.86
C PHE A 160 -5.25 0.76 -26.61
N ASN A 161 -4.01 1.22 -26.47
CA ASN A 161 -2.88 0.52 -27.05
C ASN A 161 -2.47 -0.67 -26.16
N VAL A 162 -2.35 -1.86 -26.74
CA VAL A 162 -2.03 -3.12 -26.03
C VAL A 162 -0.70 -3.01 -25.26
N GLU A 163 0.22 -2.20 -25.78
CA GLU A 163 1.50 -1.86 -25.14
C GLU A 163 1.34 -1.35 -23.70
N TYR A 164 0.27 -0.60 -23.39
CA TYR A 164 0.04 -0.10 -22.03
C TYR A 164 -0.33 -1.22 -21.06
N SER A 165 -1.14 -2.19 -21.49
CA SER A 165 -1.44 -3.38 -20.68
C SER A 165 -0.18 -4.19 -20.42
N GLN A 166 0.62 -4.40 -21.45
CA GLN A 166 1.88 -5.15 -21.34
C GLN A 166 2.89 -4.45 -20.43
N SER A 167 2.99 -3.11 -20.50
CA SER A 167 3.84 -2.33 -19.59
C SER A 167 3.40 -2.49 -18.13
N PHE A 168 2.09 -2.56 -17.88
CA PHE A 168 1.55 -2.77 -16.54
C PHE A 168 1.89 -4.17 -16.02
N ASP A 169 1.68 -5.21 -16.82
CA ASP A 169 2.01 -6.58 -16.45
C ASP A 169 3.50 -6.75 -16.14
N PHE A 170 4.35 -6.10 -16.93
CA PHE A 170 5.80 -6.06 -16.70
C PHE A 170 6.16 -5.38 -15.37
N VAL A 171 5.64 -4.17 -15.11
CA VAL A 171 5.92 -3.45 -13.85
C VAL A 171 5.43 -4.25 -12.64
N LEU A 172 4.25 -4.88 -12.74
CA LEU A 172 3.71 -5.73 -11.69
C LEU A 172 4.59 -6.95 -11.45
N ALA A 173 5.05 -7.62 -12.50
CA ALA A 173 5.95 -8.77 -12.39
C ALA A 173 7.27 -8.38 -11.73
N VAL A 174 7.87 -7.25 -12.10
CA VAL A 174 9.09 -6.74 -11.45
C VAL A 174 8.84 -6.47 -9.96
N ALA A 175 7.71 -5.85 -9.62
CA ALA A 175 7.38 -5.52 -8.24
C ALA A 175 7.18 -6.75 -7.35
N LEU A 176 6.49 -7.77 -7.88
CA LEU A 176 6.28 -9.04 -7.18
C LEU A 176 7.59 -9.75 -6.83
N ASN A 177 8.63 -9.58 -7.66
CA ASN A 177 9.97 -10.08 -7.39
C ASN A 177 10.78 -9.14 -6.49
N ALA A 178 10.58 -7.83 -6.58
CA ALA A 178 11.31 -6.85 -5.78
C ALA A 178 10.91 -6.87 -4.29
N ILE A 179 9.65 -7.16 -3.97
CA ILE A 179 9.16 -7.22 -2.58
C ILE A 179 9.90 -8.29 -1.73
N PRO A 180 10.00 -9.56 -2.14
CA PRO A 180 10.74 -10.55 -1.37
C PRO A 180 12.24 -10.23 -1.30
N ILE A 181 12.84 -9.67 -2.36
CA ILE A 181 14.25 -9.25 -2.35
C ILE A 181 14.47 -8.13 -1.31
N ALA A 182 13.59 -7.12 -1.29
CA ALA A 182 13.63 -6.05 -0.29
C ALA A 182 13.43 -6.62 1.12
N ALA A 183 12.53 -7.59 1.29
CA ALA A 183 12.32 -8.24 2.57
C ALA A 183 13.59 -8.95 3.07
N ILE A 184 14.26 -9.72 2.20
CA ILE A 184 15.51 -10.42 2.55
C ILE A 184 16.63 -9.42 2.90
N TRP A 185 16.78 -8.37 2.10
CA TRP A 185 17.87 -7.40 2.28
C TRP A 185 17.73 -6.62 3.59
N PHE A 186 16.52 -6.17 3.93
CA PHE A 186 16.27 -5.43 5.17
C PHE A 186 16.07 -6.33 6.41
N PHE A 187 15.88 -7.65 6.23
CA PHE A 187 15.85 -8.61 7.35
C PHE A 187 17.25 -9.13 7.73
N ASN A 188 18.26 -8.94 6.88
CA ASN A 188 19.66 -9.31 7.18
C ASN A 188 20.50 -8.14 7.73
N PHE A 189 20.00 -6.90 7.64
CA PHE A 189 20.61 -5.67 8.20
C PHE A 189 19.76 -5.05 9.31
#